data_AF-A8ZXD6-F1
#
_entry.id   AF-A8ZXD6-F1
#
_cell.length_a   1.000
_cell.length_b   1.000
_cell.length_c   1.000
_cell.angle_alpha   90.00
_cell.angle_beta   90.00
_cell.angle_gamma   90.00
#
_symmetry.space_group_name_H-M   'P 1'
#
loop_
_entity.id
_entity.type
_entity.pdbx_description
1 polymer ?
#
loop_
_entity_poly.entity_id
_entity_poly.type
_entity_poly.pdbx_seq_one_letter_code
_entity_poly.pdbx_strand_id
1 'polypeptide(L)' 'MGLIFGAHYYAGYGKIPKAFFLSAISGFPLIGLIVWIYCGRKANSELPVGEIDFKWGLAIISVVIQMVSSSILMKITGYA' A
#
# COMPACT_ATOMS: atom_id res chain seq x y z
N MET A 1 8.80 -7.79 -5.39
CA MET A 1 7.46 -7.67 -4.77
C MET A 1 6.95 -6.24 -4.61
N GLY A 2 7.80 -5.21 -4.57
CA GLY A 2 7.35 -3.82 -4.38
C GLY A 2 6.38 -3.26 -5.43
N LEU A 3 6.34 -3.83 -6.65
CA LEU A 3 5.44 -3.39 -7.72
C LEU A 3 4.02 -3.95 -7.58
N ILE A 4 3.89 -5.14 -6.98
CA ILE A 4 2.62 -5.85 -6.76
C ILE A 4 2.04 -5.50 -5.38
N PHE A 5 2.91 -5.34 -4.39
CA PHE A 5 2.52 -5.00 -3.01
C PHE A 5 2.63 -3.51 -2.70
N GLY A 6 3.10 -2.67 -3.63
CA GLY A 6 3.08 -1.20 -3.57
C GLY A 6 3.25 -0.60 -2.16
N ALA A 7 2.19 0.04 -1.68
CA ALA A 7 2.09 0.66 -0.35
C ALA A 7 2.21 -0.35 0.81
N HIS A 8 1.74 -1.58 0.63
CA HIS A 8 1.81 -2.67 1.61
C HIS A 8 3.23 -3.18 1.81
N TYR A 9 4.08 -3.03 0.79
CA TYR A 9 5.49 -3.38 0.90
C TYR A 9 6.19 -2.51 1.95
N TYR A 10 5.83 -1.22 2.06
CA TYR A 10 6.33 -0.35 3.13
C TYR A 10 5.86 -0.79 4.52
N ALA A 11 4.65 -1.34 4.65
CA ALA A 11 4.15 -1.84 5.94
C ALA A 11 4.94 -3.06 6.41
N GLY A 12 5.26 -4.00 5.51
CA GLY A 12 6.03 -5.18 5.86
C GLY A 12 7.48 -4.89 6.27
N TYR A 13 8.07 -3.78 5.82
CA TYR A 13 9.37 -3.29 6.29
C TYR A 13 9.28 -2.31 7.48
N GLY A 14 8.11 -2.21 8.13
CA GLY A 14 7.94 -1.41 9.35
C GLY A 14 7.71 0.09 9.14
N LYS A 15 7.63 0.57 7.89
CA LYS A 15 7.30 1.99 7.58
C LYS A 15 5.79 2.21 7.55
N ILE A 16 5.14 1.99 8.70
CA ILE A 16 3.67 2.02 8.88
C ILE A 16 3.03 3.37 8.48
N PRO A 17 3.55 4.54 8.90
CA PRO A 17 2.91 5.82 8.55
C PRO A 17 2.88 6.06 7.03
N LYS A 18 3.99 5.73 6.36
CA LYS A 18 4.11 5.87 4.90
C LYS A 18 3.21 4.88 4.18
N ALA A 19 3.15 3.64 4.65
CA ALA A 19 2.27 2.63 4.12
C ALA A 19 0.79 3.02 4.25
N PHE A 20 0.38 3.56 5.41
CA PHE A 20 -0.99 4.02 5.63
C PHE A 20 -1.36 5.17 4.70
N PHE A 21 -0.49 6.18 4.59
CA PHE A 21 -0.73 7.33 3.70
C PHE A 21 -0.86 6.88 2.24
N LEU A 22 0.08 6.06 1.76
CA LEU A 22 0.07 5.53 0.41
C LEU A 22 -1.14 4.61 0.15
N SER A 23 -1.57 3.83 1.14
CA SER A 23 -2.75 2.96 1.04
C SER A 23 -4.06 3.76 1.01
N ALA A 24 -4.14 4.86 1.75
CA ALA A 24 -5.33 5.73 1.78
C ALA A 24 -5.53 6.48 0.45
N ILE A 25 -4.46 7.07 -0.10
CA ILE A 25 -4.53 7.79 -1.39
C ILE A 25 -4.77 6.84 -2.57
N SER A 26 -4.34 5.57 -2.45
CA SER A 26 -4.59 4.56 -3.47
C SER A 26 -6.02 4.01 -3.48
N GLY A 27 -6.90 4.51 -2.60
CA GLY A 27 -8.33 4.22 -2.68
C GLY A 27 -8.98 4.71 -3.98
N PHE A 28 -8.45 5.78 -4.59
CA PHE A 28 -8.88 6.22 -5.92
C PHE A 28 -8.18 5.40 -7.02
N PRO A 29 -8.90 4.79 -7.98
CA PRO A 29 -8.31 3.86 -8.95
C PRO A 29 -7.12 4.42 -9.75
N LEU A 30 -7.26 5.65 -10.26
CA LEU A 30 -6.20 6.32 -11.03
C LEU A 30 -4.99 6.68 -10.16
N ILE A 31 -5.23 7.14 -8.93
CA ILE A 31 -4.15 7.48 -7.99
C ILE A 31 -3.47 6.20 -7.49
N GLY A 32 -4.23 5.11 -7.31
CA GLY A 32 -3.72 3.80 -6.92
C GLY A 32 -2.72 3.24 -7.91
N LEU A 33 -2.98 3.38 -9.21
CA LEU A 33 -2.04 2.98 -10.25
C LEU A 33 -0.72 3.77 -10.17
N ILE A 34 -0.79 5.09 -10.01
CA ILE A 34 0.40 5.96 -9.86
C ILE A 34 1.19 5.57 -8.61
N VAL A 35 0.50 5.32 -7.50
CA VAL A 35 1.09 4.91 -6.23
C VAL A 35 1.76 3.55 -6.33
N TRP A 36 1.15 2.60 -7.03
CA TRP A 36 1.74 1.29 -7.30
C TRP A 36 3.03 1.40 -8.12
N ILE A 37 3.04 2.22 -9.17
CA ILE A 37 4.24 2.43 -9.99
C ILE A 37 5.33 3.14 -9.17
N TYR A 38 4.97 4.17 -8.41
CA TYR A 38 5.89 4.89 -7.53
C TYR A 38 6.50 3.97 -6.47
N CYS A 39 5.66 3.19 -5.78
CA CYS A 39 6.12 2.23 -4.79
C CYS A 39 6.96 1.13 -5.43
N GLY A 40 6.57 0.61 -6.59
CA GLY A 40 7.33 -0.43 -7.29
C GLY A 40 8.75 -0.01 -7.64
N ARG A 41 8.93 1.24 -8.07
CA ARG A 41 10.26 1.78 -8.40
C ARG A 41 11.06 2.17 -7.16
N LYS A 42 10.42 2.79 -6.16
CA LYS A 42 11.11 3.44 -5.04
C LYS A 42 11.23 2.58 -3.79
N ALA A 43 10.38 1.56 -3.63
CA ALA A 43 10.39 0.71 -2.45
C ALA A 43 11.66 -0.15 -2.37
N ASN A 44 12.20 -0.62 -3.49
CA ASN A 44 13.46 -1.38 -3.46
C ASN A 44 14.68 -0.51 -3.11
N SER A 45 14.62 0.81 -3.33
CA SER A 45 15.72 1.74 -2.99
C SER A 45 15.59 2.37 -1.60
N GLU A 46 14.37 2.44 -1.04
CA GLU A 46 14.12 3.10 0.25
C GLU A 46 13.87 2.12 1.41
N LEU A 47 13.65 0.85 1.11
CA LEU A 47 13.41 -0.18 2.09
C LEU A 47 14.66 -1.06 2.25
N PRO A 48 14.94 -1.50 3.48
CA PRO A 48 16.04 -2.42 3.80
C PRO A 48 15.75 -3.85 3.29
N VAL A 49 15.55 -3.99 1.98
CA VAL A 49 15.20 -5.25 1.31
C VAL A 49 16.39 -6.20 1.40
N GLY A 50 16.24 -7.29 2.15
CA GLY A 50 17.30 -8.27 2.39
C GLY A 50 18.17 -7.99 3.61
N GLU A 51 17.99 -6.84 4.28
CA GLU A 51 18.67 -6.52 5.54
C GLU A 51 17.80 -6.82 6.77
N ILE A 52 16.48 -6.70 6.64
CA ILE A 52 15.52 -7.04 7.71
C ILE A 52 14.44 -8.01 7.21
N ASP A 53 13.94 -8.82 8.14
CA ASP A 53 12.84 -9.73 7.87
C ASP A 53 11.53 -8.98 7.56
N PHE A 54 10.89 -9.41 6.49
CA PHE A 54 9.61 -8.86 6.07
C PHE A 54 8.49 -9.31 7.01
N LYS A 55 7.84 -8.35 7.65
CA LYS A 55 6.72 -8.57 8.57
C LYS A 55 5.41 -8.74 7.80
N TRP A 56 5.13 -9.96 7.36
CA TRP A 56 3.90 -10.30 6.63
C TRP A 56 2.61 -9.86 7.31
N GLY A 57 2.55 -9.95 8.65
CA GLY A 57 1.37 -9.49 9.41
C GLY A 57 1.04 -8.02 9.17
N LEU A 58 2.04 -7.15 9.10
CA LEU A 58 1.84 -5.71 8.86
C LEU A 58 1.41 -5.44 7.40
N ALA A 59 1.93 -6.21 6.46
CA ALA A 59 1.53 -6.13 5.05
C ALA A 59 0.05 -6.54 4.86
N ILE A 60 -0.36 -7.65 5.50
CA ILE A 60 -1.76 -8.12 5.45
C ILE A 60 -2.70 -7.09 6.08
N ILE A 61 -2.34 -6.53 7.24
CA ILE A 61 -3.14 -5.48 7.90
C ILE A 61 -3.35 -4.29 6.96
N SER A 62 -2.30 -3.84 6.26
CA SER A 62 -2.48 -2.68 5.37
C SER A 62 -3.28 -3.00 4.10
N VAL A 63 -3.28 -4.25 3.63
CA VAL A 63 -4.19 -4.71 2.56
C VAL A 63 -5.65 -4.66 3.03
N VAL A 64 -5.93 -5.16 4.23
CA VAL A 64 -7.28 -5.11 4.82
C VAL A 64 -7.77 -3.67 4.95
N ILE A 65 -6.91 -2.76 5.42
CA ILE A 65 -7.22 -1.32 5.50
C ILE A 65 -7.58 -0.77 4.12
N GLN A 66 -6.79 -1.10 3.08
CA GLN A 66 -7.07 -0.62 1.73
C GLN A 66 -8.40 -1.16 1.19
N MET A 67 -8.73 -2.43 1.43
CA MET A 67 -10.03 -3.01 1.04
C MET A 67 -11.20 -2.32 1.72
N VAL A 68 -11.07 -1.96 2.99
CA VAL A 68 -12.10 -1.20 3.73
C VAL A 68 -12.21 0.22 3.18
N SER A 69 -11.08 0.90 2.96
CA SER A 69 -11.06 2.26 2.41
C SER A 69 -11.69 2.32 1.01
N SER A 70 -11.37 1.36 0.13
CA SER A 70 -11.97 1.30 -1.21
C SER A 70 -13.47 0.99 -1.16
N SER A 71 -13.90 0.10 -0.26
CA SER A 71 -15.33 -0.21 -0.05
C SER A 71 -16.12 1.01 0.43
N ILE A 72 -15.54 1.81 1.33
CA ILE A 72 -16.13 3.07 1.78
C ILE A 72 -16.17 4.07 0.62
N LEU A 73 -15.10 4.19 -0.14
CA LEU A 73 -15.02 5.11 -1.27
C LEU A 73 -16.11 4.79 -2.32
N MET A 74 -16.30 3.52 -2.67
CA MET A 74 -17.34 3.08 -3.63
C MET A 74 -18.75 3.45 -3.15
N LYS A 75 -19.04 3.29 -1.86
CA LYS A 75 -20.32 3.73 -1.27
C LYS A 75 -20.51 5.25 -1.35
N ILE A 76 -19.45 6.03 -1.17
CA ILE A 76 -19.51 7.50 -1.22
C ILE A 76 -19.66 8.01 -2.66
N THR A 77 -18.98 7.37 -3.63
CA THR A 77 -19.01 7.78 -5.04
C THR A 77 -20.25 7.28 -5.80
N GLY A 78 -21.16 6.55 -5.14
CA GLY A 78 -22.42 6.10 -5.73
C GLY A 78 -22.27 4.98 -6.76
N TYR A 79 -21.08 4.36 -6.85
CA TYR A 79 -20.87 3.14 -7.63
C TYR A 79 -21.21 1.94 -6.74
N ALA A 80 -22.51 1.66 -6.56
CA ALA A 80 -23.04 0.48 -5.90
C ALA A 80 -24.28 -0.02 -6.65
#